data_AF-A0A524NIG4-F1
#
_entry.id   AF-A0A524NIG4-F1
#
_cell.length_a   1.000
_cell.length_b   1.000
_cell.length_c   1.000
_cell.angle_alpha   90.00
_cell.angle_beta   90.00
_cell.angle_gamma   90.00
#
_symmetry.space_group_name_H-M   'P 1'
#
loop_
_entity.id
_entity.type
_entity.pdbx_description
1 polymer ?
#
loop_
_entity_poly.entity_id
_entity_poly.type
_entity_poly.pdbx_seq_one_letter_code
_entity_poly.pdbx_strand_id
1 'polypeptide(L)'
;TCPADAKSTAECRGVAGVCDVAETCDGISDACPADAFVAATTECRGSAGVCDIAELCTGAAAACPVDGFLPITTECRGAAGVCDVADFCTGEGAACPADAKSTEQCRGAADVCDVAETCDGINDTCPADVFAAATTECRAAGGICDVAELCTGASITCPADAKSTAECRGAVGECDVAETCDGIGDACPADAFVTEGASCGAGATDCSAQDTCDGVGTCQANDFDADTLCTDDGNICTDDVCDGLGSCAHLDNTVPCDDTDACTQTDTCQSGACVGADPIACTALDDCHAVGTCEPASGTCDDPNATDGTGCDDGDACTQIDACSGGVCVGGSPVICLAGTDCIDSEICDANTGQCVGGDPKAAATVCTDDGDLCTDDTCDGAGTCVHELDPVNDPICVALAGCEAGPSTLCYEAGRAAFKIKTGSTDAKSRLSWKWQRGAAHTQAAYGAPLDTTRYLLCVYDRSAGTPELVADLELTAGAAAWENRDPKGWSYKDKGGLHDGISKVQLKPGVAGKSKAQIKAAGVRLPMPVPFSASSYFEQDPEVIVELRNSDGACWTTTFSPAQTKKNDADQFNAKAQ
;
A
#
# COMPACT_ATOMS: atom_id res chain seq x y z
N THR A 1 -135.29 92.06 74.39
CA THR A 1 -136.63 91.84 74.98
C THR A 1 -137.62 92.73 74.25
N CYS A 2 -138.85 92.27 74.00
CA CYS A 2 -139.84 93.03 73.22
C CYS A 2 -140.60 94.04 74.10
N PRO A 3 -140.92 95.26 73.63
CA PRO A 3 -141.71 96.24 74.39
C PRO A 3 -143.20 95.84 74.48
N ALA A 4 -143.80 96.03 75.67
CA ALA A 4 -145.10 95.46 76.04
C ALA A 4 -146.37 96.14 75.45
N ASP A 5 -146.25 97.20 74.64
CA ASP A 5 -147.43 97.88 74.10
C ASP A 5 -147.17 98.58 72.76
N ALA A 6 -148.10 98.38 71.82
CA ALA A 6 -148.11 98.69 70.38
C ALA A 6 -147.29 97.75 69.47
N LYS A 7 -147.99 96.82 68.79
CA LYS A 7 -147.62 96.02 67.60
C LYS A 7 -146.24 96.33 66.99
N SER A 8 -145.18 96.00 67.72
CA SER A 8 -143.82 96.38 67.35
C SER A 8 -143.21 95.25 66.54
N THR A 9 -142.67 95.58 65.36
CA THR A 9 -141.83 94.69 64.54
C THR A 9 -140.35 95.01 64.74
N ALA A 10 -139.98 95.63 65.87
CA ALA A 10 -138.60 95.99 66.16
C ALA A 10 -137.74 94.73 66.33
N GLU A 11 -136.50 94.81 65.87
CA GLU A 11 -135.47 93.79 66.06
C GLU A 11 -135.17 93.64 67.56
N CYS A 12 -135.31 92.42 68.08
CA CYS A 12 -135.10 92.12 69.50
C CYS A 12 -133.83 91.31 69.76
N ARG A 13 -133.25 90.72 68.71
CA ARG A 13 -131.90 90.12 68.66
C ARG A 13 -131.38 90.27 67.23
N GLY A 14 -130.12 90.67 67.09
CA GLY A 14 -129.49 90.91 65.79
C GLY A 14 -128.56 89.80 65.37
N VAL A 15 -128.21 89.82 64.07
CA VAL A 15 -127.41 88.80 63.40
C VAL A 15 -126.04 88.63 64.07
N ALA A 16 -125.80 87.46 64.68
CA ALA A 16 -124.56 87.10 65.37
C ALA A 16 -123.50 86.47 64.44
N GLY A 17 -123.88 86.03 63.24
CA GLY A 17 -122.97 85.47 62.23
C GLY A 17 -123.63 85.31 60.87
N VAL A 18 -122.87 84.89 59.86
CA VAL A 18 -123.36 84.79 58.46
C VAL A 18 -124.51 83.79 58.27
N CYS A 19 -124.73 82.89 59.22
CA CYS A 19 -125.83 81.90 59.22
C CYS A 19 -126.98 82.26 60.16
N ASP A 20 -127.05 83.50 60.62
CA ASP A 20 -128.04 83.95 61.59
C ASP A 20 -129.07 84.91 60.95
N VAL A 21 -130.31 84.87 61.45
CA VAL A 21 -131.38 85.77 61.00
C VAL A 21 -131.80 86.63 62.17
N ALA A 22 -131.84 87.95 61.98
CA ALA A 22 -132.33 88.86 63.02
C ALA A 22 -133.78 88.55 63.42
N GLU A 23 -134.04 88.36 64.71
CA GLU A 23 -135.40 88.17 65.21
C GLU A 23 -136.10 89.50 65.43
N THR A 24 -137.32 89.57 64.91
CA THR A 24 -138.23 90.68 65.14
C THR A 24 -139.37 90.25 66.05
N CYS A 25 -139.85 91.18 66.87
CA CYS A 25 -141.01 90.92 67.71
C CYS A 25 -142.25 90.59 66.85
N ASP A 26 -143.01 89.58 67.24
CA ASP A 26 -144.23 89.13 66.55
C ASP A 26 -145.45 90.02 66.84
N GLY A 27 -145.29 91.00 67.74
CA GLY A 27 -146.34 91.89 68.22
C GLY A 27 -147.37 91.21 69.12
N ILE A 28 -147.09 90.01 69.64
CA ILE A 28 -147.96 89.22 70.52
C ILE A 28 -147.28 88.95 71.88
N SER A 29 -145.99 88.62 71.91
CA SER A 29 -145.24 88.22 73.12
C SER A 29 -144.16 89.24 73.54
N ASP A 30 -143.93 89.38 74.85
CA ASP A 30 -142.83 90.20 75.42
C ASP A 30 -141.46 89.51 75.31
N ALA A 31 -141.45 88.19 75.12
CA ALA A 31 -140.24 87.42 74.86
C ALA A 31 -139.88 87.49 73.37
N CYS A 32 -138.61 87.77 73.09
CA CYS A 32 -138.08 87.67 71.73
C CYS A 32 -138.23 86.22 71.24
N PRO A 33 -138.62 85.99 69.97
CA PRO A 33 -138.71 84.63 69.42
C PRO A 33 -137.44 83.80 69.63
N ALA A 34 -137.59 82.48 69.48
CA ALA A 34 -136.46 81.56 69.48
C ALA A 34 -135.49 81.91 68.34
N ASP A 35 -134.21 81.60 68.54
CA ASP A 35 -133.15 81.84 67.55
C ASP A 35 -133.53 81.23 66.21
N ALA A 36 -133.53 82.05 65.16
CA ALA A 36 -133.88 81.69 63.81
C ALA A 36 -132.60 81.71 62.96
N PHE A 37 -132.17 80.54 62.52
CA PHE A 37 -130.99 80.42 61.68
C PHE A 37 -131.38 80.39 60.20
N VAL A 38 -130.43 80.84 59.38
CA VAL A 38 -130.51 80.70 57.93
C VAL A 38 -130.65 79.21 57.57
N ALA A 39 -131.43 78.89 56.54
CA ALA A 39 -131.75 77.51 56.15
C ALA A 39 -130.50 76.64 55.95
N ALA A 40 -130.63 75.34 56.24
CA ALA A 40 -129.53 74.37 56.27
C ALA A 40 -128.83 74.10 54.91
N THR A 41 -129.22 74.82 53.86
CA THR A 41 -128.69 74.69 52.50
C THR A 41 -128.17 76.01 51.95
N THR A 42 -128.12 77.06 52.76
CA THR A 42 -127.59 78.36 52.34
C THR A 42 -126.08 78.36 52.50
N GLU A 43 -125.38 78.65 51.41
CA GLU A 43 -123.92 78.78 51.39
C GLU A 43 -123.47 79.96 52.24
N CYS A 44 -122.59 79.69 53.21
CA CYS A 44 -122.02 80.69 54.10
C CYS A 44 -120.53 80.94 53.85
N ARG A 45 -119.85 79.98 53.21
CA ARG A 45 -118.52 80.12 52.66
C ARG A 45 -118.46 79.35 51.35
N GLY A 46 -118.01 80.04 50.29
CA GLY A 46 -117.83 79.42 48.98
C GLY A 46 -116.47 78.74 48.87
N SER A 47 -116.42 77.72 48.00
CA SER A 47 -115.20 76.97 47.69
C SER A 47 -114.10 77.89 47.15
N ALA A 48 -112.93 77.89 47.79
CA ALA A 48 -111.74 78.67 47.44
C ALA A 48 -110.82 77.98 46.42
N GLY A 49 -111.11 76.72 46.04
CA GLY A 49 -110.33 75.96 45.07
C GLY A 49 -110.89 74.56 44.82
N VAL A 50 -110.29 73.84 43.87
CA VAL A 50 -110.80 72.52 43.43
C VAL A 50 -110.80 71.44 44.51
N CYS A 51 -110.05 71.63 45.62
CA CYS A 51 -110.01 70.73 46.76
C CYS A 51 -110.83 71.22 47.97
N ASP A 52 -111.66 72.25 47.77
CA ASP A 52 -112.40 72.90 48.84
C ASP A 52 -113.90 72.66 48.75
N ILE A 53 -114.55 72.39 49.89
CA ILE A 53 -115.99 72.15 49.96
C ILE A 53 -116.65 73.48 50.32
N ALA A 54 -117.72 73.85 49.61
CA ALA A 54 -118.52 74.99 50.05
C ALA A 54 -119.31 74.64 51.33
N GLU A 55 -119.14 75.40 52.40
CA GLU A 55 -119.89 75.20 53.63
C GLU A 55 -121.27 75.83 53.57
N LEU A 56 -122.25 75.03 53.96
CA LEU A 56 -123.63 75.43 54.12
C LEU A 56 -123.92 75.69 55.59
N CYS A 57 -124.77 76.67 55.87
CA CYS A 57 -125.37 76.83 57.20
C CYS A 57 -126.02 75.53 57.64
N THR A 58 -126.01 75.23 58.94
CA THR A 58 -126.61 73.98 59.47
C THR A 58 -128.10 74.13 59.78
N GLY A 59 -128.63 75.36 59.75
CA GLY A 59 -129.96 75.69 60.26
C GLY A 59 -130.06 75.63 61.79
N ALA A 60 -128.94 75.48 62.51
CA ALA A 60 -128.90 75.32 63.96
C ALA A 60 -127.81 76.16 64.68
N ALA A 61 -126.98 76.90 63.93
CA ALA A 61 -125.92 77.73 64.49
C ALA A 61 -125.71 79.02 63.68
N ALA A 62 -125.35 80.10 64.38
CA ALA A 62 -125.10 81.42 63.79
C ALA A 62 -123.78 81.50 62.99
N ALA A 63 -122.78 80.70 63.37
CA ALA A 63 -121.50 80.62 62.68
C ALA A 63 -121.55 79.61 61.53
N CYS A 64 -120.86 79.92 60.43
CA CYS A 64 -120.59 78.96 59.37
C CYS A 64 -119.73 77.80 59.92
N PRO A 65 -119.91 76.56 59.46
CA PRO A 65 -119.01 75.45 59.81
C PRO A 65 -117.53 75.77 59.57
N VAL A 66 -116.66 74.97 60.20
CA VAL A 66 -115.22 75.04 59.93
C VAL A 66 -114.93 74.65 58.47
N ASP A 67 -113.85 75.20 57.93
CA ASP A 67 -113.37 74.91 56.57
C ASP A 67 -113.21 73.40 56.37
N GLY A 68 -113.91 72.87 55.38
CA GLY A 68 -113.93 71.47 55.01
C GLY A 68 -113.25 71.27 53.66
N PHE A 69 -112.22 70.42 53.63
CA PHE A 69 -111.54 70.06 52.38
C PHE A 69 -112.01 68.71 51.86
N LEU A 70 -111.97 68.55 50.55
CA LEU A 70 -112.23 67.27 49.90
C LEU A 70 -111.18 66.22 50.36
N PRO A 71 -111.57 64.94 50.51
CA PRO A 71 -110.69 63.91 51.05
C PRO A 71 -109.50 63.60 50.13
N ILE A 72 -108.48 62.90 50.66
CA ILE A 72 -107.28 62.52 49.91
C ILE A 72 -107.51 61.59 48.71
N THR A 73 -108.73 61.10 48.54
CA THR A 73 -109.14 60.27 47.41
C THR A 73 -109.77 61.08 46.28
N THR A 74 -109.93 62.39 46.46
CA THR A 74 -110.48 63.28 45.44
C THR A 74 -109.38 63.70 44.48
N GLU A 75 -109.47 63.24 43.24
CA GLU A 75 -108.62 63.68 42.14
C GLU A 75 -108.91 65.15 41.81
N CYS A 76 -107.88 65.99 41.87
CA CYS A 76 -107.99 67.42 41.59
C CYS A 76 -107.30 67.83 40.29
N ARG A 77 -106.38 67.01 39.79
CA ARG A 77 -105.82 67.09 38.45
C ARG A 77 -105.58 65.68 37.92
N GLY A 78 -106.22 65.34 36.81
CA GLY A 78 -105.98 64.07 36.15
C GLY A 78 -104.68 64.07 35.36
N ALA A 79 -104.12 62.88 35.14
CA ALA A 79 -102.90 62.69 34.37
C ALA A 79 -103.08 63.14 32.91
N ALA A 80 -102.21 64.03 32.44
CA ALA A 80 -102.17 64.58 31.09
C ALA A 80 -101.42 63.68 30.08
N GLY A 81 -100.73 62.64 30.54
CA GLY A 81 -100.00 61.69 29.70
C GLY A 81 -99.43 60.50 30.49
N VAL A 82 -98.74 59.59 29.80
CA VAL A 82 -98.18 58.37 30.41
C VAL A 82 -97.06 58.64 31.42
N CYS A 83 -96.45 59.83 31.37
CA CYS A 83 -95.43 60.27 32.32
C CYS A 83 -95.97 61.27 33.36
N ASP A 84 -97.29 61.41 33.43
CA ASP A 84 -97.95 62.27 34.40
C ASP A 84 -98.66 61.44 35.48
N VAL A 85 -98.63 61.91 36.73
CA VAL A 85 -99.29 61.26 37.85
C VAL A 85 -100.52 62.08 38.20
N ALA A 86 -101.67 61.43 38.34
CA ALA A 86 -102.88 62.10 38.79
C ALA A 86 -102.67 62.65 40.22
N ASP A 87 -102.96 63.92 40.41
CA ASP A 87 -102.86 64.59 41.71
C ASP A 87 -104.17 64.49 42.47
N PHE A 88 -104.05 64.15 43.74
CA PHE A 88 -105.18 64.07 44.67
C PHE A 88 -105.10 65.18 45.71
N CYS A 89 -106.26 65.61 46.20
CA CYS A 89 -106.33 66.58 47.29
C CYS A 89 -105.55 66.08 48.51
N THR A 90 -105.06 66.98 49.35
CA THR A 90 -104.31 66.60 50.56
C THR A 90 -105.21 66.38 51.77
N GLY A 91 -106.49 66.73 51.68
CA GLY A 91 -107.42 66.76 52.82
C GLY A 91 -107.19 67.92 53.78
N GLU A 92 -106.19 68.77 53.54
CA GLU A 92 -105.78 69.86 54.44
C GLU A 92 -105.73 71.24 53.78
N GLY A 93 -106.00 71.35 52.48
CA GLY A 93 -105.98 72.63 51.78
C GLY A 93 -106.85 72.69 50.53
N ALA A 94 -107.22 73.92 50.16
CA ALA A 94 -108.14 74.23 49.06
C ALA A 94 -107.53 74.05 47.65
N ALA A 95 -106.20 74.09 47.54
CA ALA A 95 -105.48 73.96 46.27
C ALA A 95 -105.06 72.51 46.02
N CYS A 96 -105.07 72.11 44.75
CA CYS A 96 -104.44 70.87 44.30
C CYS A 96 -102.90 70.97 44.50
N PRO A 97 -102.20 69.89 44.87
CA PRO A 97 -100.75 69.91 45.03
C PRO A 97 -100.01 70.23 43.71
N ALA A 98 -98.69 70.43 43.84
CA ALA A 98 -97.82 70.64 42.69
C ALA A 98 -97.82 69.41 41.78
N ASP A 99 -97.75 69.67 40.48
CA ASP A 99 -97.85 68.69 39.40
C ASP A 99 -96.76 67.62 39.49
N ALA A 100 -97.16 66.40 39.85
CA ALA A 100 -96.23 65.29 40.00
C ALA A 100 -96.03 64.54 38.68
N LYS A 101 -94.77 64.41 38.24
CA LYS A 101 -94.39 63.63 37.05
C LYS A 101 -93.81 62.27 37.45
N SER A 102 -94.04 61.28 36.60
CA SER A 102 -93.52 59.92 36.77
C SER A 102 -92.02 59.85 36.45
N THR A 103 -91.33 58.87 37.02
CA THR A 103 -89.97 58.45 36.64
C THR A 103 -89.93 56.97 36.27
N GLU A 104 -91.10 56.36 36.02
CA GLU A 104 -91.24 54.95 35.67
C GLU A 104 -91.04 54.74 34.17
N GLN A 105 -90.79 53.48 33.77
CA GLN A 105 -90.78 53.10 32.36
C GLN A 105 -92.12 53.44 31.71
N CYS A 106 -92.09 54.25 30.67
CA CYS A 106 -93.28 54.63 29.90
C CYS A 106 -93.43 53.85 28.60
N ARG A 107 -92.32 53.27 28.09
CA ARG A 107 -92.32 52.35 26.96
C ARG A 107 -91.29 51.25 27.19
N GLY A 108 -91.73 50.01 27.01
CA GLY A 108 -90.86 48.84 27.01
C GLY A 108 -90.16 48.68 25.67
N ALA A 109 -88.94 48.14 25.69
CA ALA A 109 -88.25 47.73 24.48
C ALA A 109 -89.09 46.66 23.74
N ALA A 110 -89.40 46.91 22.47
CA ALA A 110 -90.17 46.03 21.60
C ALA A 110 -89.38 44.82 21.10
N ASP A 111 -88.06 44.97 20.94
CA ASP A 111 -87.12 43.93 20.50
C ASP A 111 -85.69 44.28 20.95
N VAL A 112 -84.70 43.43 20.67
CA VAL A 112 -83.31 43.57 21.14
C VAL A 112 -82.60 44.86 20.68
N CYS A 113 -83.01 45.45 19.55
CA CYS A 113 -82.46 46.74 19.07
C CYS A 113 -83.25 47.96 19.54
N ASP A 114 -84.20 47.77 20.43
CA ASP A 114 -85.02 48.83 21.02
C ASP A 114 -84.57 49.13 22.46
N VAL A 115 -84.58 50.40 22.85
CA VAL A 115 -84.22 50.81 24.22
C VAL A 115 -85.48 51.24 24.94
N ALA A 116 -85.71 50.70 26.12
CA ALA A 116 -86.80 51.16 26.97
C ALA A 116 -86.68 52.64 27.36
N GLU A 117 -87.74 53.42 27.15
CA GLU A 117 -87.82 54.80 27.61
C GLU A 117 -88.42 54.90 29.02
N THR A 118 -87.79 55.77 29.81
CA THR A 118 -88.19 56.11 31.17
C THR A 118 -88.59 57.58 31.21
N CYS A 119 -89.65 57.89 31.96
CA CYS A 119 -90.05 59.27 32.19
C CYS A 119 -88.92 60.06 32.89
N ASP A 120 -88.74 61.32 32.51
CA ASP A 120 -87.65 62.16 33.01
C ASP A 120 -87.99 62.91 34.31
N GLY A 121 -89.19 62.72 34.85
CA GLY A 121 -89.70 63.45 36.01
C GLY A 121 -90.04 64.91 35.72
N ILE A 122 -90.14 65.32 34.45
CA ILE A 122 -90.39 66.71 34.04
C ILE A 122 -91.55 66.79 33.03
N ASN A 123 -91.60 65.91 32.04
CA ASN A 123 -92.56 65.96 30.93
C ASN A 123 -93.71 64.96 31.08
N ASP A 124 -94.90 65.30 30.56
CA ASP A 124 -96.12 64.47 30.63
C ASP A 124 -96.09 63.31 29.64
N THR A 125 -95.30 63.45 28.58
CA THR A 125 -95.15 62.47 27.52
C THR A 125 -93.86 61.69 27.67
N CYS A 126 -93.90 60.41 27.32
CA CYS A 126 -92.69 59.59 27.21
C CYS A 126 -91.67 60.23 26.25
N PRO A 127 -90.37 60.16 26.55
CA PRO A 127 -89.33 60.59 25.63
C PRO A 127 -89.46 59.98 24.22
N ALA A 128 -88.79 60.60 23.25
CA ALA A 128 -88.73 60.05 21.90
C ALA A 128 -88.04 58.68 21.89
N ASP A 129 -88.45 57.84 20.94
CA ASP A 129 -87.97 56.47 20.74
C ASP A 129 -86.45 56.45 20.53
N VAL A 130 -85.72 55.64 21.31
CA VAL A 130 -84.27 55.49 21.22
C VAL A 130 -83.89 54.07 20.83
N PHE A 131 -83.10 53.93 19.76
CA PHE A 131 -82.61 52.63 19.31
C PHE A 131 -81.27 52.27 19.96
N ALA A 132 -81.04 50.96 20.13
CA ALA A 132 -79.76 50.45 20.60
C ALA A 132 -78.62 50.87 19.66
N ALA A 133 -77.42 51.06 20.20
CA ALA A 133 -76.27 51.51 19.40
C ALA A 133 -75.98 50.55 18.25
N ALA A 134 -75.41 51.06 17.15
CA ALA A 134 -75.10 50.27 15.96
C ALA A 134 -74.03 49.16 16.17
N THR A 135 -73.46 49.09 17.37
CA THR A 135 -72.51 48.05 17.81
C THR A 135 -73.16 46.98 18.69
N THR A 136 -74.47 47.09 18.95
CA THR A 136 -75.20 46.14 19.79
C THR A 136 -75.49 44.90 18.96
N GLU A 137 -74.94 43.75 19.35
CA GLU A 137 -75.21 42.47 18.71
C GLU A 137 -76.65 42.04 18.99
N CYS A 138 -77.43 41.88 17.93
CA CYS A 138 -78.83 41.49 18.00
C CYS A 138 -79.06 40.03 17.61
N ARG A 139 -78.12 39.45 16.87
CA ARG A 139 -78.06 38.03 16.57
C ARG A 139 -76.62 37.58 16.49
N ALA A 140 -76.31 36.52 17.22
CA ALA A 140 -75.00 35.89 17.19
C ALA A 140 -74.87 34.98 15.96
N ALA A 141 -73.65 34.85 15.45
CA ALA A 141 -73.35 33.91 14.39
C ALA A 141 -73.60 32.45 14.85
N GLY A 142 -74.43 31.72 14.11
CA GLY A 142 -74.75 30.30 14.31
C GLY A 142 -73.68 29.32 13.83
N GLY A 143 -72.66 29.79 13.12
CA GLY A 143 -71.55 28.98 12.62
C GLY A 143 -70.50 29.80 11.88
N ILE A 144 -69.49 29.12 11.34
CA ILE A 144 -68.37 29.77 10.63
C ILE A 144 -68.80 30.46 9.33
N CYS A 145 -69.94 30.04 8.75
CA CYS A 145 -70.53 30.66 7.56
C CYS A 145 -71.64 31.64 7.88
N ASP A 146 -71.78 32.02 9.14
CA ASP A 146 -72.77 32.99 9.59
C ASP A 146 -72.12 34.28 10.07
N VAL A 147 -72.74 35.42 9.82
CA VAL A 147 -72.22 36.73 10.22
C VAL A 147 -73.08 37.25 11.35
N ALA A 148 -72.48 37.60 12.49
CA ALA A 148 -73.24 38.21 13.58
C ALA A 148 -73.81 39.56 13.16
N GLU A 149 -75.11 39.76 13.37
CA GLU A 149 -75.79 41.02 13.06
C GLU A 149 -75.76 41.98 14.23
N LEU A 150 -75.45 43.22 13.90
CA LEU A 150 -75.51 44.34 14.81
C LEU A 150 -76.75 45.18 14.49
N CYS A 151 -77.33 45.79 15.52
CA CYS A 151 -78.36 46.79 15.35
C CYS A 151 -77.89 47.90 14.40
N THR A 152 -78.82 48.58 13.73
CA THR A 152 -78.46 49.66 12.80
C THR A 152 -78.32 51.02 13.48
N GLY A 153 -78.77 51.14 14.74
CA GLY A 153 -78.98 52.42 15.42
C GLY A 153 -80.18 53.22 14.90
N ALA A 154 -80.99 52.63 14.02
CA ALA A 154 -82.12 53.31 13.36
C ALA A 154 -83.39 52.45 13.26
N SER A 155 -83.38 51.22 13.77
CA SER A 155 -84.50 50.28 13.71
C SER A 155 -84.57 49.45 14.99
N ILE A 156 -85.79 49.15 15.43
CA ILE A 156 -86.06 48.22 16.55
C ILE A 156 -85.77 46.76 16.17
N THR A 157 -85.85 46.41 14.88
CA THR A 157 -85.62 45.03 14.42
C THR A 157 -84.16 44.83 14.08
N CYS A 158 -83.62 43.68 14.48
CA CYS A 158 -82.33 43.20 13.98
C CYS A 158 -82.35 43.11 12.44
N PRO A 159 -81.23 43.41 11.74
CA PRO A 159 -81.12 43.19 10.30
C PRO A 159 -81.45 41.75 9.87
N ALA A 160 -81.67 41.58 8.57
CA ALA A 160 -81.85 40.25 7.99
C ALA A 160 -80.59 39.40 8.18
N ASP A 161 -80.81 38.09 8.36
CA ASP A 161 -79.77 37.07 8.53
C ASP A 161 -78.78 37.10 7.36
N ALA A 162 -77.51 37.42 7.63
CA ALA A 162 -76.48 37.55 6.63
C ALA A 162 -75.51 36.37 6.72
N LYS A 163 -75.43 35.59 5.64
CA LYS A 163 -74.48 34.48 5.53
C LYS A 163 -73.19 34.93 4.85
N SER A 164 -72.08 34.36 5.29
CA SER A 164 -70.75 34.58 4.72
C SER A 164 -70.64 33.91 3.34
N THR A 165 -69.76 34.44 2.51
CA THR A 165 -69.25 33.79 1.28
C THR A 165 -67.74 33.61 1.33
N ALA A 166 -67.13 33.82 2.49
CA ALA A 166 -65.71 33.65 2.71
C ALA A 166 -65.32 32.16 2.74
N GLU A 167 -64.02 31.91 2.58
CA GLU A 167 -63.42 30.61 2.83
C GLU A 167 -63.64 30.22 4.30
N CYS A 168 -64.23 29.05 4.52
CA CYS A 168 -64.51 28.53 5.85
C CYS A 168 -63.59 27.38 6.24
N ARG A 169 -62.99 26.71 5.26
CA ARG A 169 -61.95 25.70 5.45
C ARG A 169 -60.99 25.79 4.28
N GLY A 170 -59.70 25.88 4.61
CA GLY A 170 -58.65 25.91 3.60
C GLY A 170 -58.19 24.52 3.22
N ALA A 171 -57.69 24.38 1.99
CA ALA A 171 -57.17 23.13 1.48
C ALA A 171 -55.99 22.60 2.30
N VAL A 172 -56.05 21.32 2.65
CA VAL A 172 -55.00 20.54 3.32
C VAL A 172 -54.25 19.71 2.27
N GLY A 173 -53.22 20.30 1.70
CA GLY A 173 -52.38 19.65 0.69
C GLY A 173 -52.94 19.81 -0.74
N GLU A 174 -52.33 19.10 -1.69
CA GLU A 174 -52.59 19.29 -3.13
C GLU A 174 -53.82 18.53 -3.64
N CYS A 175 -54.32 17.54 -2.87
CA CYS A 175 -55.49 16.74 -3.21
C CYS A 175 -56.78 17.21 -2.53
N ASP A 176 -56.72 18.36 -1.87
CA ASP A 176 -57.82 18.94 -1.12
C ASP A 176 -58.26 20.28 -1.74
N VAL A 177 -59.55 20.61 -1.65
CA VAL A 177 -60.12 21.83 -2.22
C VAL A 177 -60.60 22.72 -1.08
N ALA A 178 -60.24 23.99 -1.09
CA ALA A 178 -60.73 24.93 -0.09
C ALA A 178 -62.26 25.13 -0.22
N GLU A 179 -62.98 25.01 0.88
CA GLU A 179 -64.41 25.27 0.93
C GLU A 179 -64.72 26.74 1.25
N THR A 180 -65.62 27.28 0.45
CA THR A 180 -66.23 28.59 0.68
C THR A 180 -67.67 28.44 1.12
N CYS A 181 -68.10 29.34 2.00
CA CYS A 181 -69.50 29.44 2.38
C CYS A 181 -70.37 29.76 1.15
N ASP A 182 -71.54 29.14 1.07
CA ASP A 182 -72.46 29.25 -0.07
C ASP A 182 -73.38 30.48 -0.01
N GLY A 183 -73.31 31.26 1.08
CA GLY A 183 -74.20 32.38 1.34
C GLY A 183 -75.63 31.96 1.73
N ILE A 184 -75.86 30.70 2.11
CA ILE A 184 -77.17 30.16 2.47
C ILE A 184 -77.15 29.52 3.87
N GLY A 185 -76.15 28.67 4.17
CA GLY A 185 -76.07 27.93 5.43
C GLY A 185 -75.11 28.51 6.46
N ASP A 186 -75.29 28.13 7.73
CA ASP A 186 -74.42 28.54 8.85
C ASP A 186 -73.13 27.71 8.92
N ALA A 187 -73.18 26.51 8.35
CA ALA A 187 -72.09 25.55 8.34
C ALA A 187 -71.28 25.66 7.05
N CYS A 188 -69.97 25.42 7.18
CA CYS A 188 -69.11 25.17 6.03
C CYS A 188 -69.62 23.93 5.27
N PRO A 189 -69.57 23.93 3.93
CA PRO A 189 -69.88 22.74 3.14
C PRO A 189 -69.09 21.50 3.56
N ALA A 190 -69.55 20.33 3.12
CA ALA A 190 -68.80 19.10 3.29
C ALA A 190 -67.45 19.18 2.56
N ASP A 191 -66.47 18.44 3.08
CA ASP A 191 -65.11 18.35 2.52
C ASP A 191 -65.16 17.96 1.04
N ALA A 192 -64.48 18.73 0.21
CA ALA A 192 -64.40 18.54 -1.22
C ALA A 192 -62.95 18.24 -1.61
N PHE A 193 -62.75 17.11 -2.28
CA PHE A 193 -61.42 16.68 -2.71
C PHE A 193 -61.22 16.89 -4.20
N VAL A 194 -59.96 17.03 -4.60
CA VAL A 194 -59.58 16.99 -6.01
C VAL A 194 -59.99 15.63 -6.58
N THR A 195 -60.45 15.62 -7.83
CA THR A 195 -60.93 14.41 -8.50
C THR A 195 -59.87 13.30 -8.51
N GLU A 196 -60.32 12.06 -8.32
CA GLU A 196 -59.46 10.87 -8.42
C GLU A 196 -58.65 10.86 -9.73
N GLY A 197 -57.35 10.57 -9.63
CA GLY A 197 -56.45 10.54 -10.78
C GLY A 197 -55.84 11.89 -11.18
N ALA A 198 -56.21 13.00 -10.54
CA ALA A 198 -55.51 14.26 -10.78
C ALA A 198 -54.07 14.18 -10.25
N SER A 199 -53.12 14.76 -10.99
CA SER A 199 -51.71 14.77 -10.62
C SER A 199 -51.47 15.56 -9.33
N CYS A 200 -50.71 14.97 -8.42
CA CYS A 200 -50.21 15.59 -7.21
C CYS A 200 -48.74 15.17 -6.99
N GLY A 201 -48.10 15.66 -5.95
CA GLY A 201 -46.89 15.07 -5.39
C GLY A 201 -45.69 15.01 -6.36
N ALA A 202 -44.95 13.90 -6.30
CA ALA A 202 -43.76 13.73 -7.10
C ALA A 202 -44.12 13.56 -8.58
N GLY A 203 -43.26 14.12 -9.42
CA GLY A 203 -43.32 13.93 -10.86
C GLY A 203 -42.99 12.49 -11.25
N ALA A 204 -43.47 12.06 -12.43
CA ALA A 204 -43.05 10.77 -12.98
C ALA A 204 -41.52 10.67 -13.08
N THR A 205 -40.97 9.58 -12.55
CA THR A 205 -39.56 9.20 -12.68
C THR A 205 -39.46 7.93 -13.52
N ASP A 206 -38.26 7.36 -13.62
CA ASP A 206 -38.08 6.06 -14.25
C ASP A 206 -38.61 4.90 -13.39
N CYS A 207 -38.81 5.15 -12.08
CA CYS A 207 -39.29 4.17 -11.11
C CYS A 207 -40.64 4.52 -10.47
N SER A 208 -41.30 5.56 -10.95
CA SER A 208 -42.62 5.97 -10.47
C SER A 208 -43.40 6.63 -11.60
N ALA A 209 -44.70 6.31 -11.70
CA ALA A 209 -45.60 7.15 -12.47
C ALA A 209 -45.88 8.46 -11.72
N GLN A 210 -46.56 9.40 -12.38
CA GLN A 210 -47.03 10.63 -11.72
C GLN A 210 -47.94 10.26 -10.54
N ASP A 211 -47.68 10.79 -9.35
CA ASP A 211 -48.55 10.56 -8.19
C ASP A 211 -49.95 11.15 -8.45
N THR A 212 -50.97 10.49 -7.88
CA THR A 212 -52.37 10.87 -8.14
C THR A 212 -53.21 10.92 -6.87
N CYS A 213 -54.17 11.84 -6.85
CA CYS A 213 -55.16 11.92 -5.79
C CYS A 213 -56.11 10.71 -5.81
N ASP A 214 -56.46 10.19 -4.63
CA ASP A 214 -57.41 9.08 -4.45
C ASP A 214 -58.89 9.50 -4.43
N GLY A 215 -59.17 10.79 -4.59
CA GLY A 215 -60.53 11.35 -4.51
C GLY A 215 -61.07 11.50 -3.08
N VAL A 216 -60.27 11.19 -2.05
CA VAL A 216 -60.60 11.41 -0.62
C VAL A 216 -59.53 12.22 0.11
N GLY A 217 -58.69 12.95 -0.64
CA GLY A 217 -57.73 13.92 -0.11
C GLY A 217 -56.30 13.41 0.06
N THR A 218 -56.01 12.15 -0.28
CA THR A 218 -54.65 11.62 -0.19
C THR A 218 -53.97 11.63 -1.55
N CYS A 219 -52.75 12.15 -1.60
CA CYS A 219 -51.87 11.95 -2.74
C CYS A 219 -51.21 10.57 -2.63
N GLN A 220 -51.50 9.68 -3.58
CA GLN A 220 -50.94 8.33 -3.60
C GLN A 220 -49.68 8.29 -4.45
N ALA A 221 -48.61 7.79 -3.85
CA ALA A 221 -47.38 7.46 -4.57
C ALA A 221 -47.66 6.34 -5.57
N ASN A 222 -47.27 6.56 -6.82
CA ASN A 222 -47.44 5.59 -7.89
C ASN A 222 -46.09 4.93 -8.27
N ASP A 223 -45.37 4.50 -7.24
CA ASP A 223 -44.09 3.83 -7.35
C ASP A 223 -44.25 2.47 -8.05
N PHE A 224 -43.30 2.12 -8.93
CA PHE A 224 -43.24 0.79 -9.50
C PHE A 224 -42.74 -0.23 -8.49
N ASP A 225 -43.11 -1.49 -8.68
CA ASP A 225 -42.68 -2.58 -7.80
C ASP A 225 -41.14 -2.66 -7.76
N ALA A 226 -40.64 -3.08 -6.60
CA ALA A 226 -39.23 -3.43 -6.47
C ALA A 226 -38.83 -4.47 -7.54
N ASP A 227 -37.58 -4.40 -7.99
CA ASP A 227 -37.03 -5.25 -9.06
C ASP A 227 -37.51 -4.90 -10.49
N THR A 228 -38.32 -3.84 -10.66
CA THR A 228 -38.61 -3.30 -12.00
C THR A 228 -37.36 -2.66 -12.59
N LEU A 229 -36.98 -3.01 -13.83
CA LEU A 229 -35.81 -2.44 -14.50
C LEU A 229 -35.94 -0.91 -14.65
N CYS A 230 -34.86 -0.20 -14.33
CA CYS A 230 -34.75 1.24 -14.50
C CYS A 230 -33.49 1.61 -15.31
N THR A 231 -33.11 2.88 -15.27
CA THR A 231 -32.06 3.46 -16.08
C THR A 231 -30.73 2.85 -15.69
N ASP A 232 -30.10 2.22 -16.66
CA ASP A 232 -28.77 1.61 -16.58
C ASP A 232 -27.69 2.70 -16.35
N ASP A 233 -26.88 2.52 -15.31
CA ASP A 233 -25.77 3.44 -14.98
C ASP A 233 -24.48 3.15 -15.78
N GLY A 234 -24.51 2.10 -16.60
CA GLY A 234 -23.40 1.63 -17.42
C GLY A 234 -22.40 0.76 -16.65
N ASN A 235 -22.66 0.42 -15.39
CA ASN A 235 -21.84 -0.48 -14.60
C ASN A 235 -22.40 -1.91 -14.66
N ILE A 236 -21.69 -2.79 -15.37
CA ILE A 236 -22.07 -4.21 -15.46
C ILE A 236 -22.13 -4.92 -14.10
N CYS A 237 -21.47 -4.36 -13.07
CA CYS A 237 -21.44 -4.91 -11.72
C CYS A 237 -22.58 -4.45 -10.81
N THR A 238 -23.58 -3.76 -11.37
CA THR A 238 -24.81 -3.43 -10.67
C THR A 238 -26.02 -3.96 -11.44
N ASP A 239 -27.06 -4.34 -10.71
CA ASP A 239 -28.39 -4.56 -11.24
C ASP A 239 -29.20 -3.28 -11.00
N ASP A 240 -29.66 -2.65 -12.08
CA ASP A 240 -30.38 -1.37 -12.04
C ASP A 240 -31.88 -1.61 -11.97
N VAL A 241 -32.40 -1.55 -10.75
CA VAL A 241 -33.81 -1.83 -10.47
C VAL A 241 -34.41 -0.83 -9.51
N CYS A 242 -35.72 -0.65 -9.60
CA CYS A 242 -36.47 0.17 -8.67
C CYS A 242 -36.45 -0.44 -7.26
N ASP A 243 -36.37 0.42 -6.25
CA ASP A 243 -36.38 0.04 -4.84
C ASP A 243 -37.79 -0.16 -4.25
N GLY A 244 -38.84 0.07 -5.05
CA GLY A 244 -40.23 0.05 -4.62
C GLY A 244 -40.69 1.33 -3.90
N LEU A 245 -39.85 2.37 -3.86
CA LEU A 245 -40.09 3.68 -3.23
C LEU A 245 -39.84 4.83 -4.24
N GLY A 246 -39.94 4.53 -5.54
CA GLY A 246 -39.85 5.51 -6.62
C GLY A 246 -38.43 5.88 -7.06
N SER A 247 -37.39 5.22 -6.50
CA SER A 247 -35.99 5.47 -6.83
C SER A 247 -35.34 4.30 -7.56
N CYS A 248 -34.47 4.61 -8.52
CA CYS A 248 -33.63 3.61 -9.19
C CYS A 248 -32.43 3.30 -8.27
N ALA A 249 -32.27 2.02 -7.91
CA ALA A 249 -31.19 1.52 -7.11
C ALA A 249 -30.24 0.69 -8.00
N HIS A 250 -28.94 0.92 -7.81
CA HIS A 250 -27.86 0.23 -8.51
C HIS A 250 -27.26 -0.77 -7.53
N LEU A 251 -27.81 -1.99 -7.47
CA LEU A 251 -27.42 -2.98 -6.47
C LEU A 251 -26.24 -3.81 -6.95
N ASP A 252 -25.18 -3.88 -6.15
CA ASP A 252 -24.01 -4.71 -6.45
C ASP A 252 -24.42 -6.16 -6.74
N ASN A 253 -24.04 -6.65 -7.91
CA ASN A 253 -24.25 -8.03 -8.31
C ASN A 253 -22.92 -8.80 -8.27
N THR A 254 -22.97 -10.09 -8.65
CA THR A 254 -21.80 -10.98 -8.69
C THR A 254 -21.64 -11.64 -10.05
N VAL A 255 -22.07 -10.97 -11.12
CA VAL A 255 -21.96 -11.53 -12.47
C VAL A 255 -20.50 -11.51 -12.94
N PRO A 256 -20.13 -12.35 -13.93
CA PRO A 256 -18.83 -12.24 -14.59
C PRO A 256 -18.70 -10.88 -15.28
N CYS A 257 -17.53 -10.26 -15.13
CA CYS A 257 -17.17 -8.99 -15.75
C CYS A 257 -15.76 -9.09 -16.32
N ASP A 258 -15.23 -7.98 -16.83
CA ASP A 258 -13.85 -7.84 -17.32
C ASP A 258 -13.29 -6.56 -16.67
N ASP A 259 -12.25 -6.68 -15.85
CA ASP A 259 -11.63 -5.53 -15.16
C ASP A 259 -10.54 -4.86 -16.01
N THR A 260 -10.36 -5.34 -17.25
CA THR A 260 -9.37 -4.92 -18.24
C THR A 260 -7.92 -5.19 -17.85
N ASP A 261 -7.69 -5.90 -16.73
CA ASP A 261 -6.38 -6.37 -16.32
C ASP A 261 -6.13 -7.76 -16.92
N ALA A 262 -5.32 -7.83 -17.96
CA ALA A 262 -4.95 -9.09 -18.60
C ALA A 262 -4.09 -10.00 -17.68
N CYS A 263 -3.66 -9.52 -16.52
CA CYS A 263 -2.97 -10.31 -15.50
C CYS A 263 -3.92 -11.05 -14.56
N THR A 264 -5.23 -10.84 -14.63
CA THR A 264 -6.24 -11.64 -13.93
C THR A 264 -6.90 -12.59 -14.92
N GLN A 265 -7.24 -13.79 -14.44
CA GLN A 265 -7.76 -14.86 -15.31
C GLN A 265 -9.27 -15.02 -15.21
N THR A 266 -9.85 -14.51 -14.12
CA THR A 266 -11.29 -14.52 -13.90
C THR A 266 -11.66 -13.25 -13.16
N ASP A 267 -12.58 -12.48 -13.71
CA ASP A 267 -13.04 -11.25 -13.07
C ASP A 267 -14.51 -11.42 -12.69
N THR A 268 -14.84 -10.95 -11.49
CA THR A 268 -16.19 -11.06 -10.96
C THR A 268 -16.53 -9.78 -10.23
N CYS A 269 -17.78 -9.38 -10.36
CA CYS A 269 -18.28 -8.21 -9.65
C CYS A 269 -18.24 -8.44 -8.15
N GLN A 270 -17.58 -7.52 -7.44
CA GLN A 270 -17.48 -7.53 -6.00
C GLN A 270 -17.57 -6.10 -5.47
N SER A 271 -18.60 -5.84 -4.66
CA SER A 271 -18.85 -4.50 -4.08
C SER A 271 -18.97 -3.39 -5.13
N GLY A 272 -19.68 -3.67 -6.22
CA GLY A 272 -19.98 -2.71 -7.29
C GLY A 272 -18.82 -2.43 -8.25
N ALA A 273 -17.68 -3.11 -8.09
CA ALA A 273 -16.54 -3.01 -9.00
C ALA A 273 -16.22 -4.38 -9.60
N CYS A 274 -15.73 -4.38 -10.83
CA CYS A 274 -15.13 -5.58 -11.40
C CYS A 274 -13.78 -5.82 -10.74
N VAL A 275 -13.61 -6.97 -10.09
CA VAL A 275 -12.38 -7.34 -9.41
C VAL A 275 -11.83 -8.60 -10.06
N GLY A 276 -10.63 -8.49 -10.63
CA GLY A 276 -9.90 -9.63 -11.14
C GLY A 276 -9.33 -10.51 -10.05
N ALA A 277 -9.40 -11.81 -10.28
CA ALA A 277 -8.89 -12.88 -9.44
C ALA A 277 -8.01 -13.82 -10.26
N ASP A 278 -7.40 -14.79 -9.58
CA ASP A 278 -6.47 -15.75 -10.18
C ASP A 278 -5.33 -15.07 -10.95
N PRO A 279 -4.52 -14.23 -10.28
CA PRO A 279 -3.46 -13.47 -10.93
C PRO A 279 -2.45 -14.39 -11.63
N ILE A 280 -2.00 -13.99 -12.81
CA ILE A 280 -0.94 -14.66 -13.56
C ILE A 280 0.31 -14.74 -12.68
N ALA A 281 0.69 -15.98 -12.34
CA ALA A 281 1.89 -16.24 -11.55
C ALA A 281 3.11 -16.19 -12.47
N CYS A 282 3.84 -15.08 -12.44
CA CYS A 282 5.14 -14.99 -13.08
C CYS A 282 6.15 -15.88 -12.34
N THR A 283 7.00 -16.56 -13.11
CA THR A 283 8.14 -17.32 -12.59
C THR A 283 9.41 -16.71 -13.15
N ALA A 284 10.52 -16.83 -12.42
CA ALA A 284 11.82 -16.50 -12.96
C ALA A 284 12.05 -17.28 -14.27
N LEU A 285 12.53 -16.60 -15.31
CA LEU A 285 12.85 -17.20 -16.61
C LEU A 285 13.96 -18.26 -16.48
N ASP A 286 14.99 -17.95 -15.71
CA ASP A 286 16.13 -18.80 -15.37
C ASP A 286 16.77 -18.31 -14.05
N ASP A 287 17.89 -18.91 -13.64
CA ASP A 287 18.60 -18.58 -12.40
C ASP A 287 19.13 -17.13 -12.35
N CYS A 288 19.24 -16.46 -13.50
CA CYS A 288 19.71 -15.07 -13.62
C CYS A 288 18.62 -14.05 -13.90
N HIS A 289 17.37 -14.45 -13.82
CA HIS A 289 16.24 -13.54 -13.82
C HIS A 289 15.48 -13.70 -12.50
N ALA A 290 15.04 -12.59 -11.92
CA ALA A 290 14.17 -12.61 -10.77
C ALA A 290 12.74 -12.95 -11.21
N VAL A 291 11.89 -13.28 -10.23
CA VAL A 291 10.45 -13.42 -10.48
C VAL A 291 9.90 -12.09 -11.01
N GLY A 292 9.34 -12.13 -12.20
CA GLY A 292 8.70 -11.00 -12.85
C GLY A 292 7.42 -10.52 -12.16
N THR A 293 7.00 -9.35 -12.57
CA THR A 293 5.67 -8.78 -12.39
C THR A 293 4.91 -8.84 -13.71
N CYS A 294 3.62 -9.14 -13.64
CA CYS A 294 2.78 -9.16 -14.82
C CYS A 294 2.38 -7.72 -15.20
N GLU A 295 2.48 -7.37 -16.48
CA GLU A 295 2.03 -6.08 -17.04
C GLU A 295 0.51 -6.10 -17.28
N PRO A 296 -0.28 -5.27 -16.56
CA PRO A 296 -1.74 -5.34 -16.59
C PRO A 296 -2.38 -5.18 -17.97
N ALA A 297 -1.76 -4.38 -18.85
CA ALA A 297 -2.34 -4.13 -20.17
C ALA A 297 -2.16 -5.31 -21.15
N SER A 298 -1.16 -6.17 -20.95
CA SER A 298 -0.79 -7.22 -21.91
C SER A 298 -0.80 -8.63 -21.34
N GLY A 299 -0.87 -8.81 -20.02
CA GLY A 299 -0.82 -10.12 -19.36
C GLY A 299 0.55 -10.80 -19.47
N THR A 300 1.58 -10.05 -19.88
CA THR A 300 2.95 -10.57 -20.04
C THR A 300 3.77 -10.29 -18.80
N CYS A 301 4.47 -11.31 -18.31
CA CYS A 301 5.48 -11.16 -17.27
C CYS A 301 6.72 -10.45 -17.81
N ASP A 302 7.26 -9.50 -17.05
CA ASP A 302 8.60 -8.99 -17.30
C ASP A 302 9.67 -9.97 -16.76
N ASP A 303 10.87 -9.89 -17.33
CA ASP A 303 12.00 -10.74 -16.92
C ASP A 303 13.11 -9.84 -16.35
N PRO A 304 12.95 -9.31 -15.13
CA PRO A 304 13.97 -8.48 -14.51
C PRO A 304 15.21 -9.32 -14.20
N ASN A 305 16.40 -8.76 -14.46
CA ASN A 305 17.65 -9.42 -14.12
C ASN A 305 17.73 -9.71 -12.60
N ALA A 306 18.20 -10.90 -12.24
CA ALA A 306 18.60 -11.20 -10.87
C ALA A 306 19.76 -10.27 -10.46
N THR A 307 19.94 -10.09 -9.15
CA THR A 307 21.02 -9.24 -8.63
C THR A 307 22.37 -9.80 -9.08
N ASP A 308 23.25 -8.94 -9.59
CA ASP A 308 24.60 -9.35 -9.99
C ASP A 308 25.31 -10.05 -8.82
N GLY A 309 25.91 -11.21 -9.09
CA GLY A 309 26.49 -12.08 -8.07
C GLY A 309 25.56 -13.18 -7.54
N THR A 310 24.29 -13.23 -7.96
CA THR A 310 23.40 -14.37 -7.66
C THR A 310 23.99 -15.64 -8.28
N GLY A 311 24.02 -16.72 -7.51
CA GLY A 311 24.57 -18.00 -8.00
C GLY A 311 23.69 -18.56 -9.11
N CYS A 312 24.32 -19.01 -10.18
CA CYS A 312 23.69 -19.67 -11.31
C CYS A 312 24.60 -20.82 -11.78
N ASP A 313 24.19 -21.55 -12.80
CA ASP A 313 25.00 -22.58 -13.47
C ASP A 313 24.94 -22.28 -14.96
N ASP A 314 26.09 -21.97 -15.57
CA ASP A 314 26.16 -21.66 -17.01
C ASP A 314 26.27 -22.93 -17.87
N GLY A 315 26.24 -24.10 -17.23
CA GLY A 315 26.38 -25.40 -17.86
C GLY A 315 27.81 -25.75 -18.24
N ASP A 316 28.81 -24.90 -17.91
CA ASP A 316 30.23 -25.18 -18.09
C ASP A 316 30.83 -25.77 -16.82
N ALA A 317 31.04 -27.08 -16.80
CA ALA A 317 31.66 -27.79 -15.68
C ALA A 317 33.14 -27.38 -15.42
N CYS A 318 33.74 -26.55 -16.29
CA CYS A 318 35.06 -25.96 -16.10
C CYS A 318 35.04 -24.61 -15.38
N THR A 319 33.88 -24.12 -14.98
CA THR A 319 33.72 -23.00 -14.04
C THR A 319 33.13 -23.53 -12.74
N GLN A 320 33.63 -23.02 -11.61
CA GLN A 320 33.36 -23.60 -10.29
C GLN A 320 32.43 -22.74 -9.44
N ILE A 321 32.27 -21.47 -9.79
CA ILE A 321 31.42 -20.51 -9.09
C ILE A 321 30.87 -19.56 -10.13
N ASP A 322 29.69 -19.88 -10.67
CA ASP A 322 29.06 -19.06 -11.69
C ASP A 322 28.12 -18.07 -11.02
N ALA A 323 28.06 -16.87 -11.60
CA ALA A 323 27.32 -15.77 -11.04
C ALA A 323 26.63 -14.98 -12.14
N CYS A 324 25.45 -14.47 -11.83
CA CYS A 324 24.73 -13.61 -12.76
C CYS A 324 25.43 -12.27 -12.92
N SER A 325 25.53 -11.80 -14.16
CA SER A 325 26.00 -10.46 -14.50
C SER A 325 25.14 -9.90 -15.62
N GLY A 326 24.27 -8.94 -15.30
CA GLY A 326 23.40 -8.30 -16.28
C GLY A 326 22.38 -9.23 -16.93
N GLY A 327 21.82 -10.19 -16.18
CA GLY A 327 20.80 -11.14 -16.65
C GLY A 327 21.38 -12.37 -17.36
N VAL A 328 22.71 -12.50 -17.44
CA VAL A 328 23.38 -13.65 -18.05
C VAL A 328 24.19 -14.36 -16.98
N CYS A 329 24.10 -15.69 -16.93
CA CYS A 329 24.99 -16.47 -16.09
C CYS A 329 26.40 -16.45 -16.68
N VAL A 330 27.37 -15.95 -15.91
CA VAL A 330 28.76 -15.92 -16.32
C VAL A 330 29.58 -16.83 -15.43
N GLY A 331 30.29 -17.78 -16.06
CA GLY A 331 31.16 -18.70 -15.38
C GLY A 331 32.33 -18.02 -14.69
N GLY A 332 32.54 -18.37 -13.43
CA GLY A 332 33.59 -17.83 -12.58
C GLY A 332 34.50 -18.92 -12.02
N SER A 333 35.72 -18.54 -11.62
CA SER A 333 36.71 -19.44 -11.02
C SER A 333 37.05 -20.66 -11.90
N PRO A 334 37.73 -20.44 -13.05
CA PRO A 334 38.01 -21.51 -14.02
C PRO A 334 38.85 -22.64 -13.42
N VAL A 335 38.54 -23.88 -13.79
CA VAL A 335 39.33 -25.08 -13.50
C VAL A 335 40.70 -24.95 -14.17
N ILE A 336 41.77 -24.89 -13.37
CA ILE A 336 43.15 -24.77 -13.88
C ILE A 336 43.73 -26.16 -14.08
N CYS A 337 43.91 -26.55 -15.34
CA CYS A 337 44.63 -27.77 -15.72
C CYS A 337 46.14 -27.49 -15.86
N LEU A 338 46.98 -28.26 -15.16
CA LEU A 338 48.44 -28.08 -15.12
C LEU A 338 49.12 -28.90 -16.23
N ALA A 339 50.13 -28.33 -16.89
CA ALA A 339 50.80 -28.94 -18.05
C ALA A 339 51.44 -30.31 -17.77
N GLY A 340 51.17 -31.28 -18.64
CA GLY A 340 51.73 -32.62 -18.59
C GLY A 340 52.99 -32.76 -19.45
N THR A 341 54.18 -32.51 -18.88
CA THR A 341 55.52 -32.66 -19.51
C THR A 341 55.94 -31.58 -20.53
N ASP A 342 57.24 -31.52 -20.85
CA ASP A 342 57.85 -30.46 -21.67
C ASP A 342 57.42 -30.45 -23.15
N CYS A 343 56.90 -31.57 -23.67
CA CYS A 343 56.50 -31.75 -25.08
C CYS A 343 54.98 -31.77 -25.31
N ILE A 344 54.19 -31.44 -24.29
CA ILE A 344 52.74 -31.31 -24.38
C ILE A 344 52.37 -29.92 -23.84
N ASP A 345 51.48 -29.21 -24.52
CA ASP A 345 50.93 -27.94 -24.00
C ASP A 345 49.96 -28.20 -22.82
N SER A 346 49.49 -27.14 -22.15
CA SER A 346 48.61 -27.29 -20.98
C SER A 346 47.32 -28.04 -21.36
N GLU A 347 46.90 -28.99 -20.51
CA GLU A 347 45.67 -29.76 -20.73
C GLU A 347 44.44 -28.83 -20.79
N ILE A 348 43.46 -29.14 -21.64
CA ILE A 348 42.21 -28.38 -21.77
C ILE A 348 41.15 -29.05 -20.89
N CYS A 349 40.42 -28.26 -20.10
CA CYS A 349 39.27 -28.76 -19.34
C CYS A 349 38.08 -28.98 -20.30
N ASP A 350 37.45 -30.16 -20.25
CA ASP A 350 36.23 -30.47 -21.00
C ASP A 350 35.00 -29.83 -20.31
N ALA A 351 34.38 -28.85 -20.98
CA ALA A 351 33.24 -28.07 -20.48
C ALA A 351 32.02 -28.90 -20.07
N ASN A 352 31.86 -30.14 -20.53
CA ASN A 352 30.72 -31.00 -20.15
C ASN A 352 31.02 -31.89 -18.93
N THR A 353 32.29 -32.15 -18.62
CA THR A 353 32.69 -33.13 -17.59
C THR A 353 33.56 -32.55 -16.48
N GLY A 354 34.14 -31.35 -16.66
CA GLY A 354 35.06 -30.73 -15.71
C GLY A 354 36.40 -31.47 -15.59
N GLN A 355 36.69 -32.43 -16.47
CA GLN A 355 37.91 -33.22 -16.46
C GLN A 355 38.97 -32.63 -17.41
N CYS A 356 40.21 -32.53 -16.94
CA CYS A 356 41.35 -32.17 -17.78
C CYS A 356 41.67 -33.34 -18.73
N VAL A 357 41.60 -33.09 -20.04
CA VAL A 357 41.87 -34.10 -21.07
C VAL A 357 42.89 -33.55 -22.07
N GLY A 358 43.91 -34.38 -22.36
CA GLY A 358 44.86 -34.29 -23.48
C GLY A 358 45.30 -32.88 -23.92
N GLY A 359 46.52 -32.46 -23.53
CA GLY A 359 47.17 -31.36 -24.21
C GLY A 359 47.65 -31.76 -25.61
N ASP A 360 47.65 -30.81 -26.55
CA ASP A 360 48.19 -31.04 -27.89
C ASP A 360 49.71 -31.28 -27.83
N PRO A 361 50.25 -32.26 -28.58
CA PRO A 361 51.68 -32.40 -28.75
C PRO A 361 52.29 -31.12 -29.32
N LYS A 362 53.33 -30.60 -28.66
CA LYS A 362 54.12 -29.51 -29.24
C LYS A 362 54.68 -29.96 -30.60
N ALA A 363 54.78 -29.02 -31.53
CA ALA A 363 55.25 -29.29 -32.88
C ALA A 363 56.61 -30.02 -32.86
N ALA A 364 56.81 -30.92 -33.83
CA ALA A 364 58.10 -31.59 -33.98
C ALA A 364 59.23 -30.56 -34.13
N ALA A 365 60.40 -30.82 -33.56
CA ALA A 365 61.55 -29.91 -33.45
C ALA A 365 61.41 -28.78 -32.40
N THR A 366 60.38 -28.81 -31.53
CA THR A 366 60.32 -27.88 -30.37
C THR A 366 61.33 -28.31 -29.31
N VAL A 367 62.16 -27.40 -28.81
CA VAL A 367 63.21 -27.71 -27.81
C VAL A 367 62.60 -28.29 -26.54
N CYS A 368 63.16 -29.40 -26.03
CA CYS A 368 62.79 -30.04 -24.78
C CYS A 368 63.99 -30.14 -23.82
N THR A 369 63.84 -30.83 -22.69
CA THR A 369 64.85 -30.84 -21.61
C THR A 369 66.14 -31.53 -22.04
N ASP A 370 67.25 -30.78 -22.01
CA ASP A 370 68.64 -31.17 -22.33
C ASP A 370 69.16 -32.30 -21.42
N ASP A 371 69.71 -33.36 -22.02
CA ASP A 371 70.25 -34.53 -21.30
C ASP A 371 71.73 -34.37 -20.90
N GLY A 372 72.35 -33.25 -21.27
CA GLY A 372 73.72 -32.87 -21.00
C GLY A 372 74.74 -33.46 -21.97
N ASP A 373 74.31 -34.08 -23.07
CA ASP A 373 75.15 -34.44 -24.20
C ASP A 373 75.18 -33.30 -25.24
N LEU A 374 76.37 -32.74 -25.47
CA LEU A 374 76.56 -31.67 -26.45
C LEU A 374 76.45 -32.16 -27.92
N CYS A 375 76.28 -33.46 -28.15
CA CYS A 375 76.24 -34.06 -29.50
C CYS A 375 74.83 -34.56 -29.93
N THR A 376 73.77 -34.27 -29.17
CA THR A 376 72.37 -34.60 -29.52
C THR A 376 71.53 -33.34 -29.72
N ASP A 377 70.52 -33.40 -30.61
CA ASP A 377 69.46 -32.38 -30.71
C ASP A 377 68.26 -32.81 -29.86
N ASP A 378 67.93 -31.99 -28.85
CA ASP A 378 66.91 -32.30 -27.84
C ASP A 378 65.58 -31.66 -28.22
N THR A 379 64.79 -32.37 -29.03
CA THR A 379 63.53 -31.84 -29.55
C THR A 379 62.35 -32.80 -29.42
N CYS A 380 61.13 -32.24 -29.42
CA CYS A 380 59.91 -33.02 -29.41
C CYS A 380 59.70 -33.71 -30.77
N ASP A 381 59.19 -34.94 -30.74
CA ASP A 381 58.91 -35.77 -31.92
C ASP A 381 57.57 -35.44 -32.62
N GLY A 382 56.79 -34.50 -32.08
CA GLY A 382 55.44 -34.18 -32.54
C GLY A 382 54.35 -35.17 -32.08
N ALA A 383 54.70 -36.20 -31.31
CA ALA A 383 53.78 -37.13 -30.65
C ALA A 383 53.76 -36.95 -29.12
N GLY A 384 54.45 -35.92 -28.61
CA GLY A 384 54.44 -35.53 -27.20
C GLY A 384 55.61 -36.09 -26.40
N THR A 385 56.63 -36.66 -27.06
CA THR A 385 57.83 -37.23 -26.43
C THR A 385 59.07 -36.42 -26.79
N CYS A 386 59.95 -36.20 -25.82
CA CYS A 386 61.28 -35.60 -26.03
C CYS A 386 62.22 -36.67 -26.58
N VAL A 387 62.84 -36.41 -27.74
CA VAL A 387 63.80 -37.30 -28.38
C VAL A 387 65.18 -36.64 -28.46
N HIS A 388 66.22 -37.44 -28.30
CA HIS A 388 67.63 -37.04 -28.26
C HIS A 388 68.39 -37.75 -29.40
N GLU A 389 68.32 -37.21 -30.62
CA GLU A 389 68.91 -37.84 -31.82
C GLU A 389 70.22 -37.15 -32.22
N LEU A 390 71.23 -37.94 -32.62
CA LEU A 390 72.56 -37.44 -33.00
C LEU A 390 72.47 -36.60 -34.29
N ASP A 391 72.97 -35.35 -34.28
CA ASP A 391 73.10 -34.51 -35.50
C ASP A 391 74.56 -34.55 -36.02
N PRO A 392 74.86 -35.35 -37.07
CA PRO A 392 76.20 -35.43 -37.65
C PRO A 392 76.58 -34.25 -38.55
N VAL A 393 75.73 -33.22 -38.71
CA VAL A 393 75.89 -32.23 -39.80
C VAL A 393 76.42 -30.87 -39.34
N ASN A 394 76.32 -30.48 -38.05
CA ASN A 394 76.57 -29.09 -37.66
C ASN A 394 77.54 -28.78 -36.51
N ASP A 395 78.18 -29.76 -35.83
CA ASP A 395 79.15 -29.44 -34.76
C ASP A 395 80.56 -30.05 -34.98
N PRO A 396 81.62 -29.23 -35.24
CA PRO A 396 82.99 -29.71 -35.45
C PRO A 396 83.68 -30.26 -34.20
N ILE A 397 83.03 -30.26 -33.03
CA ILE A 397 83.54 -30.83 -31.78
C ILE A 397 83.25 -32.35 -31.65
N CYS A 398 82.30 -32.90 -32.43
CA CYS A 398 81.88 -34.31 -32.34
C CYS A 398 82.52 -35.25 -33.40
N VAL A 399 83.69 -34.92 -33.97
CA VAL A 399 84.44 -35.82 -34.89
C VAL A 399 85.33 -36.81 -34.11
N ALA A 400 85.08 -38.11 -34.30
CA ALA A 400 85.84 -39.22 -33.72
C ALA A 400 87.36 -39.07 -33.90
N LEU A 401 88.13 -39.27 -32.82
CA LEU A 401 89.55 -39.64 -32.96
C LEU A 401 89.59 -40.99 -33.68
N ALA A 402 90.46 -41.15 -34.68
CA ALA A 402 90.74 -42.48 -35.22
C ALA A 402 91.15 -43.36 -34.03
N GLY A 403 90.34 -44.38 -33.74
CA GLY A 403 90.49 -45.23 -32.55
C GLY A 403 91.86 -45.91 -32.48
N CYS A 404 92.04 -46.78 -31.49
CA CYS A 404 93.27 -47.56 -31.39
C CYS A 404 93.58 -48.25 -32.73
N GLU A 405 94.79 -48.02 -33.25
CA GLU A 405 95.23 -48.64 -34.51
C GLU A 405 95.34 -50.16 -34.34
N ALA A 406 95.32 -50.90 -35.44
CA ALA A 406 95.37 -52.36 -35.44
C ALA A 406 96.64 -52.96 -34.78
N GLY A 407 97.65 -52.16 -34.41
CA GLY A 407 98.82 -52.61 -33.66
C GLY A 407 99.43 -51.52 -32.76
N PRO A 408 100.33 -51.91 -31.84
CA PRO A 408 101.00 -50.99 -30.93
C PRO A 408 102.01 -50.10 -31.66
N SER A 409 102.18 -48.89 -31.15
CA SER A 409 103.09 -47.88 -31.68
C SER A 409 104.55 -48.24 -31.35
N THR A 410 105.49 -47.89 -32.23
CA THR A 410 106.90 -48.33 -32.15
C THR A 410 107.84 -47.37 -31.41
N LEU A 411 107.37 -46.17 -31.02
CA LEU A 411 108.18 -45.11 -30.40
C LEU A 411 107.67 -44.68 -29.02
N CYS A 412 107.01 -45.59 -28.28
CA CYS A 412 106.45 -45.27 -26.97
C CYS A 412 107.48 -45.23 -25.85
N TYR A 413 107.13 -44.51 -24.77
CA TYR A 413 107.85 -44.58 -23.52
C TYR A 413 107.61 -45.93 -22.83
N GLU A 414 108.69 -46.63 -22.52
CA GLU A 414 108.66 -47.96 -21.91
C GLU A 414 108.65 -47.94 -20.36
N ALA A 415 107.94 -48.91 -19.77
CA ALA A 415 107.90 -49.08 -18.33
C ALA A 415 109.15 -49.79 -17.81
N GLY A 416 109.71 -49.30 -16.70
CA GLY A 416 110.67 -50.08 -15.91
C GLY A 416 110.00 -51.03 -14.92
N ARG A 417 108.71 -50.85 -14.63
CA ARG A 417 107.86 -51.77 -13.86
C ARG A 417 106.42 -51.49 -14.19
N ALA A 418 105.63 -52.52 -14.48
CA ALA A 418 104.23 -52.32 -14.79
C ALA A 418 103.33 -53.39 -14.16
N ALA A 419 102.06 -53.04 -13.96
CA ALA A 419 101.03 -53.98 -13.59
C ALA A 419 99.74 -53.65 -14.34
N PHE A 420 99.17 -54.66 -14.98
CA PHE A 420 97.87 -54.57 -15.62
C PHE A 420 96.93 -55.58 -14.96
N LYS A 421 95.72 -55.13 -14.63
CA LYS A 421 94.66 -55.98 -14.09
C LYS A 421 93.34 -55.60 -14.73
N ILE A 422 92.63 -56.57 -15.25
CA ILE A 422 91.24 -56.45 -15.68
C ILE A 422 90.45 -57.56 -14.99
N LYS A 423 89.26 -57.22 -14.49
CA LYS A 423 88.37 -58.15 -13.80
C LYS A 423 86.93 -57.87 -14.19
N THR A 424 86.23 -58.89 -14.65
CA THR A 424 84.78 -58.88 -14.83
C THR A 424 84.10 -59.17 -13.49
N GLY A 425 83.06 -58.42 -13.19
CA GLY A 425 82.25 -58.64 -11.99
C GLY A 425 81.13 -59.64 -12.27
N SER A 426 80.41 -60.07 -11.23
CA SER A 426 79.15 -60.83 -11.40
C SER A 426 78.07 -60.02 -12.15
N THR A 427 78.29 -58.72 -12.31
CA THR A 427 77.51 -57.76 -13.11
C THR A 427 78.48 -56.68 -13.62
N ASP A 428 78.15 -56.00 -14.71
CA ASP A 428 79.03 -54.99 -15.34
C ASP A 428 79.39 -53.85 -14.38
N ALA A 429 78.48 -53.48 -13.48
CA ALA A 429 78.72 -52.48 -12.43
C ALA A 429 79.92 -52.82 -11.51
N LYS A 430 80.24 -54.10 -11.37
CA LYS A 430 81.35 -54.60 -10.54
C LYS A 430 82.64 -54.83 -11.33
N SER A 431 82.64 -54.64 -12.65
CA SER A 431 83.82 -54.79 -13.51
C SER A 431 84.83 -53.66 -13.28
N ARG A 432 86.13 -54.00 -13.33
CA ARG A 432 87.23 -53.09 -12.97
C ARG A 432 88.45 -53.31 -13.87
N LEU A 433 89.06 -52.22 -14.32
CA LEU A 433 90.34 -52.21 -15.03
C LEU A 433 91.32 -51.32 -14.27
N SER A 434 92.57 -51.76 -14.16
CA SER A 434 93.66 -50.97 -13.63
C SER A 434 94.95 -51.24 -14.38
N TRP A 435 95.51 -50.18 -14.95
CA TRP A 435 96.86 -50.18 -15.49
C TRP A 435 97.76 -49.26 -14.67
N LYS A 436 98.96 -49.75 -14.34
CA LYS A 436 99.99 -49.01 -13.61
C LYS A 436 101.30 -49.15 -14.37
N TRP A 437 101.73 -48.07 -14.99
CA TRP A 437 103.02 -47.90 -15.62
C TRP A 437 103.92 -47.13 -14.65
N GLN A 438 105.00 -47.76 -14.17
CA GLN A 438 105.84 -47.23 -13.10
C GLN A 438 107.32 -47.35 -13.44
N ARG A 439 108.15 -46.54 -12.76
CA ARG A 439 109.60 -46.54 -12.95
C ARG A 439 110.01 -46.40 -14.43
N GLY A 440 109.20 -45.71 -15.24
CA GLY A 440 109.38 -45.73 -16.68
C GLY A 440 110.40 -44.73 -17.19
N ALA A 441 110.51 -44.69 -18.51
CA ALA A 441 111.43 -43.81 -19.24
C ALA A 441 111.24 -42.32 -18.87
N ALA A 442 112.34 -41.57 -18.98
CA ALA A 442 112.35 -40.14 -18.70
C ALA A 442 111.50 -39.38 -19.73
N HIS A 443 110.60 -38.49 -19.26
CA HIS A 443 109.84 -37.57 -20.11
C HIS A 443 109.33 -36.37 -19.29
N THR A 444 109.05 -35.27 -19.99
CA THR A 444 108.57 -34.01 -19.40
C THR A 444 107.04 -33.95 -19.34
N GLN A 445 106.48 -32.99 -18.59
CA GLN A 445 105.02 -32.81 -18.51
C GLN A 445 104.39 -32.52 -19.88
N ALA A 446 105.12 -31.84 -20.77
CA ALA A 446 104.65 -31.50 -22.11
C ALA A 446 104.35 -32.74 -22.98
N ALA A 447 104.97 -33.89 -22.71
CA ALA A 447 104.67 -35.13 -23.43
C ALA A 447 103.22 -35.58 -23.21
N TYR A 448 102.60 -35.19 -22.08
CA TYR A 448 101.20 -35.45 -21.79
C TYR A 448 100.24 -34.43 -22.44
N GLY A 449 100.73 -33.42 -23.15
CA GLY A 449 99.86 -32.40 -23.73
C GLY A 449 99.12 -31.55 -22.70
N ALA A 450 97.96 -31.02 -23.09
CA ALA A 450 97.03 -30.19 -22.32
C ALA A 450 95.67 -30.89 -22.12
N PRO A 451 95.53 -31.80 -21.14
CA PRO A 451 94.31 -32.57 -20.89
C PRO A 451 93.10 -31.74 -20.45
N LEU A 452 93.34 -30.53 -19.93
CA LEU A 452 92.26 -29.60 -19.58
C LEU A 452 91.61 -28.97 -20.80
N ASP A 453 92.30 -28.93 -21.94
CA ASP A 453 91.88 -28.11 -23.07
C ASP A 453 91.66 -28.99 -24.31
N THR A 454 92.74 -29.58 -24.83
CA THR A 454 92.75 -30.17 -26.18
C THR A 454 93.17 -31.62 -26.22
N THR A 455 93.88 -32.11 -25.20
CA THR A 455 94.52 -33.42 -25.28
C THR A 455 93.62 -34.52 -24.76
N ARG A 456 93.24 -35.42 -25.67
CA ARG A 456 92.49 -36.65 -25.38
C ARG A 456 93.45 -37.82 -25.21
N TYR A 457 92.97 -38.88 -24.57
CA TYR A 457 93.73 -40.11 -24.35
C TYR A 457 92.93 -41.34 -24.75
N LEU A 458 93.63 -42.32 -25.31
CA LEU A 458 93.11 -43.65 -25.60
C LEU A 458 93.99 -44.69 -24.91
N LEU A 459 93.41 -45.54 -24.07
CA LEU A 459 94.07 -46.70 -23.50
C LEU A 459 93.74 -47.93 -24.36
N CYS A 460 94.68 -48.34 -25.19
CA CYS A 460 94.58 -49.51 -26.05
C CYS A 460 95.17 -50.74 -25.34
N VAL A 461 94.45 -51.85 -25.37
CA VAL A 461 94.90 -53.15 -24.89
C VAL A 461 94.93 -54.11 -26.07
N TYR A 462 96.06 -54.76 -26.29
CA TYR A 462 96.27 -55.71 -27.37
C TYR A 462 96.59 -57.11 -26.84
N ASP A 463 96.04 -58.13 -27.50
CA ASP A 463 96.39 -59.54 -27.30
C ASP A 463 97.18 -60.06 -28.51
N ARG A 464 98.29 -60.76 -28.28
CA ARG A 464 99.18 -61.31 -29.32
C ARG A 464 99.11 -62.84 -29.43
N SER A 465 98.04 -63.47 -28.95
CA SER A 465 97.87 -64.93 -28.95
C SER A 465 98.00 -65.62 -30.33
N ALA A 466 97.94 -64.87 -31.45
CA ALA A 466 98.13 -65.37 -32.83
C ALA A 466 99.43 -64.87 -33.53
N GLY A 467 100.35 -64.21 -32.81
CA GLY A 467 101.60 -63.64 -33.35
C GLY A 467 101.48 -62.20 -33.88
N THR A 468 100.29 -61.75 -34.27
CA THR A 468 99.95 -60.34 -34.58
C THR A 468 99.15 -59.72 -33.43
N PRO A 469 99.50 -58.51 -32.94
CA PRO A 469 98.69 -57.83 -31.93
C PRO A 469 97.30 -57.49 -32.48
N GLU A 470 96.23 -57.86 -31.75
CA GLU A 470 94.85 -57.51 -32.06
C GLU A 470 94.29 -56.63 -30.93
N LEU A 471 93.54 -55.58 -31.26
CA LEU A 471 92.94 -54.68 -30.28
C LEU A 471 91.78 -55.38 -29.57
N VAL A 472 91.82 -55.45 -28.24
CA VAL A 472 90.84 -56.18 -27.43
C VAL A 472 90.03 -55.30 -26.48
N ALA A 473 90.55 -54.11 -26.18
CA ALA A 473 89.81 -53.09 -25.47
C ALA A 473 90.45 -51.73 -25.76
N ASP A 474 89.61 -50.72 -25.92
CA ASP A 474 90.00 -49.33 -25.89
C ASP A 474 89.11 -48.55 -24.93
N LEU A 475 89.72 -47.57 -24.25
CA LEU A 475 89.00 -46.64 -23.39
C LEU A 475 89.40 -45.24 -23.79
N GLU A 476 88.43 -44.41 -24.14
CA GLU A 476 88.62 -43.00 -24.46
C GLU A 476 88.44 -42.12 -23.23
N LEU A 477 89.31 -41.12 -23.12
CA LEU A 477 89.21 -40.04 -22.16
C LEU A 477 89.35 -38.72 -22.90
N THR A 478 88.28 -37.93 -22.92
CA THR A 478 88.27 -36.65 -23.64
C THR A 478 88.98 -35.55 -22.84
N ALA A 479 89.34 -34.49 -23.55
CA ALA A 479 89.86 -33.25 -22.98
C ALA A 479 88.72 -32.44 -22.35
N GLY A 480 89.03 -31.45 -21.52
CA GLY A 480 87.99 -30.52 -21.03
C GLY A 480 87.07 -31.07 -19.95
N ALA A 481 87.21 -32.33 -19.54
CA ALA A 481 86.44 -32.85 -18.42
C ALA A 481 86.81 -32.09 -17.14
N ALA A 482 85.81 -31.51 -16.46
CA ALA A 482 85.96 -30.77 -15.19
C ALA A 482 86.68 -31.56 -14.07
N ALA A 483 86.84 -32.87 -14.25
CA ALA A 483 87.53 -33.79 -13.36
C ALA A 483 89.08 -33.81 -13.51
N TRP A 484 89.66 -33.13 -14.51
CA TRP A 484 91.10 -32.95 -14.65
C TRP A 484 91.66 -31.84 -13.75
N GLU A 485 92.86 -32.04 -13.23
CA GLU A 485 93.58 -31.07 -12.40
C GLU A 485 95.06 -31.08 -12.78
N ASN A 486 95.60 -29.89 -13.10
CA ASN A 486 97.03 -29.69 -13.25
C ASN A 486 97.70 -29.68 -11.87
N ARG A 487 98.67 -30.58 -11.65
CA ARG A 487 99.40 -30.70 -10.38
C ARG A 487 100.91 -30.46 -10.59
N ASP A 488 101.31 -29.53 -11.43
CA ASP A 488 102.72 -29.20 -11.67
C ASP A 488 103.54 -29.03 -10.36
N PRO A 489 104.76 -29.61 -10.23
CA PRO A 489 105.50 -30.44 -11.18
C PRO A 489 105.19 -31.95 -11.07
N LYS A 490 104.08 -32.32 -10.42
CA LYS A 490 103.64 -33.71 -10.20
C LYS A 490 102.82 -34.27 -11.36
N GLY A 491 102.64 -33.52 -12.44
CA GLY A 491 101.92 -33.91 -13.66
C GLY A 491 100.41 -33.68 -13.57
N TRP A 492 99.61 -34.57 -14.14
CA TRP A 492 98.16 -34.46 -14.25
C TRP A 492 97.43 -35.48 -13.39
N SER A 493 96.27 -35.09 -12.86
CA SER A 493 95.35 -36.04 -12.23
C SER A 493 93.93 -35.85 -12.71
N TYR A 494 93.27 -36.97 -12.96
CA TYR A 494 91.85 -37.04 -13.27
C TYR A 494 91.12 -37.82 -12.18
N LYS A 495 89.95 -37.36 -11.76
CA LYS A 495 89.10 -38.08 -10.83
C LYS A 495 87.63 -37.82 -11.09
N ASP A 496 86.95 -38.83 -11.63
CA ASP A 496 85.51 -38.84 -11.79
C ASP A 496 84.93 -40.04 -11.02
N LYS A 497 83.91 -39.80 -10.19
CA LYS A 497 83.23 -40.88 -9.49
C LYS A 497 82.09 -41.48 -10.33
N GLY A 498 81.57 -40.73 -11.30
CA GLY A 498 80.48 -41.13 -12.20
C GLY A 498 80.96 -42.07 -13.32
N GLY A 499 82.22 -41.95 -13.74
CA GLY A 499 82.81 -42.79 -14.78
C GLY A 499 82.27 -42.46 -16.16
N LEU A 500 82.05 -41.16 -16.46
CA LEU A 500 81.42 -40.70 -17.70
C LEU A 500 82.16 -41.15 -18.97
N HIS A 501 83.50 -41.18 -18.93
CA HIS A 501 84.34 -41.57 -20.07
C HIS A 501 84.80 -43.02 -19.91
N ASP A 502 84.04 -43.96 -20.48
CA ASP A 502 84.35 -45.40 -20.47
C ASP A 502 84.62 -46.00 -19.09
N GLY A 503 83.91 -45.48 -18.08
CA GLY A 503 84.08 -45.89 -16.69
C GLY A 503 85.41 -45.45 -16.07
N ILE A 504 86.24 -44.66 -16.75
CA ILE A 504 87.50 -44.15 -16.20
C ILE A 504 87.16 -43.30 -14.98
N SER A 505 87.64 -43.75 -13.82
CA SER A 505 87.37 -43.08 -12.54
C SER A 505 88.60 -42.36 -12.00
N LYS A 506 89.79 -42.73 -12.49
CA LYS A 506 91.03 -42.11 -12.04
C LYS A 506 92.15 -42.25 -13.06
N VAL A 507 92.79 -41.13 -13.39
CA VAL A 507 94.06 -41.09 -14.10
C VAL A 507 95.11 -40.33 -13.28
N GLN A 508 96.35 -40.80 -13.30
CA GLN A 508 97.51 -40.08 -12.76
C GLN A 508 98.68 -40.19 -13.73
N LEU A 509 99.11 -39.05 -14.26
CA LEU A 509 100.22 -38.94 -15.19
C LEU A 509 101.30 -38.12 -14.50
N LYS A 510 102.48 -38.68 -14.28
CA LYS A 510 103.57 -38.00 -13.59
C LYS A 510 104.84 -38.08 -14.42
N PRO A 511 105.35 -36.93 -14.89
CA PRO A 511 106.62 -36.86 -15.59
C PRO A 511 107.79 -37.03 -14.62
N GLY A 512 108.98 -37.23 -15.16
CA GLY A 512 110.17 -37.38 -14.34
C GLY A 512 111.37 -37.93 -15.11
N VAL A 513 112.48 -38.06 -14.39
CA VAL A 513 113.66 -38.78 -14.86
C VAL A 513 113.41 -40.29 -14.89
N ALA A 514 114.26 -41.03 -15.61
CA ALA A 514 114.15 -42.48 -15.74
C ALA A 514 114.04 -43.15 -14.35
N GLY A 515 113.05 -44.03 -14.20
CA GLY A 515 112.78 -44.70 -12.92
C GLY A 515 111.88 -43.91 -11.95
N LYS A 516 111.52 -42.65 -12.25
CA LYS A 516 110.65 -41.81 -11.40
C LYS A 516 109.31 -41.42 -12.05
N SER A 517 109.19 -41.53 -13.37
CA SER A 517 107.95 -41.29 -14.10
C SER A 517 106.91 -42.39 -13.86
N LYS A 518 105.62 -42.05 -13.92
CA LYS A 518 104.50 -43.00 -13.80
C LYS A 518 103.28 -42.57 -14.62
N ALA A 519 102.53 -43.53 -15.13
CA ALA A 519 101.17 -43.35 -15.64
C ALA A 519 100.27 -44.39 -14.97
N GLN A 520 99.06 -44.01 -14.59
CA GLN A 520 98.11 -44.92 -13.97
C GLN A 520 96.70 -44.60 -14.41
N ILE A 521 95.97 -45.64 -14.84
CA ILE A 521 94.56 -45.55 -15.19
C ILE A 521 93.78 -46.57 -14.36
N LYS A 522 92.62 -46.15 -13.88
CA LYS A 522 91.61 -47.02 -13.28
C LYS A 522 90.27 -46.72 -13.91
N ALA A 523 89.59 -47.78 -14.33
CA ALA A 523 88.23 -47.71 -14.80
C ALA A 523 87.35 -48.75 -14.08
N ALA A 524 86.07 -48.44 -13.97
CA ALA A 524 85.13 -49.15 -13.14
C ALA A 524 83.68 -48.86 -13.57
N GLY A 525 82.83 -49.88 -13.53
CA GLY A 525 81.37 -49.69 -13.62
C GLY A 525 80.79 -50.15 -14.95
N VAL A 526 79.48 -49.92 -15.11
CA VAL A 526 78.70 -50.39 -16.26
C VAL A 526 79.15 -49.79 -17.59
N ARG A 527 79.75 -48.60 -17.57
CA ARG A 527 80.26 -47.90 -18.76
C ARG A 527 81.66 -48.35 -19.17
N LEU A 528 82.30 -49.24 -18.41
CA LEU A 528 83.60 -49.77 -18.78
C LEU A 528 83.40 -50.70 -19.98
N PRO A 529 83.93 -50.38 -21.17
CA PRO A 529 83.85 -51.23 -22.35
C PRO A 529 84.71 -52.48 -22.09
N MET A 530 84.10 -53.44 -21.41
CA MET A 530 84.71 -54.73 -21.15
C MET A 530 84.51 -55.58 -22.38
N PRO A 531 85.56 -56.23 -22.90
CA PRO A 531 85.32 -57.36 -23.79
C PRO A 531 84.47 -58.40 -23.05
N VAL A 532 83.56 -59.04 -23.78
CA VAL A 532 82.70 -60.15 -23.33
C VAL A 532 83.53 -61.20 -22.54
N PRO A 533 82.93 -61.90 -21.54
CA PRO A 533 83.67 -62.59 -20.47
C PRO A 533 84.79 -63.50 -20.99
N PHE A 534 85.94 -63.48 -20.29
CA PHE A 534 87.11 -64.28 -20.65
C PHE A 534 86.69 -65.76 -20.67
N SER A 535 86.68 -66.38 -21.84
CA SER A 535 86.35 -67.80 -21.95
C SER A 535 87.64 -68.57 -22.21
N ALA A 536 87.68 -69.86 -21.86
CA ALA A 536 88.86 -70.69 -22.14
C ALA A 536 89.25 -70.78 -23.64
N SER A 537 88.36 -70.30 -24.52
CA SER A 537 88.55 -70.17 -25.97
C SER A 537 88.70 -68.72 -26.47
N SER A 538 88.68 -67.71 -25.59
CA SER A 538 88.78 -66.29 -25.96
C SER A 538 89.42 -65.43 -24.87
N TYR A 539 90.49 -64.75 -25.28
CA TYR A 539 91.26 -63.73 -24.57
C TYR A 539 92.02 -64.20 -23.31
N PHE A 540 93.35 -64.12 -23.42
CA PHE A 540 94.36 -64.24 -22.37
C PHE A 540 94.64 -65.59 -21.66
N GLU A 541 94.01 -66.70 -22.07
CA GLU A 541 94.33 -68.03 -21.49
C GLU A 541 95.32 -68.87 -22.32
N GLN A 542 95.59 -68.54 -23.58
CA GLN A 542 96.57 -69.24 -24.44
C GLN A 542 97.86 -68.42 -24.60
N ASP A 543 98.80 -68.60 -23.67
CA ASP A 543 100.17 -68.03 -23.66
C ASP A 543 100.29 -66.57 -24.21
N PRO A 544 99.55 -65.58 -23.65
CA PRO A 544 99.40 -64.27 -24.28
C PRO A 544 100.56 -63.33 -23.95
N GLU A 545 101.21 -62.83 -24.99
CA GLU A 545 101.92 -61.54 -24.87
C GLU A 545 100.88 -60.42 -24.95
N VAL A 546 100.70 -59.66 -23.86
CA VAL A 546 99.72 -58.57 -23.77
C VAL A 546 100.42 -57.23 -23.83
N ILE A 547 99.95 -56.34 -24.70
CA ILE A 547 100.53 -55.01 -24.84
C ILE A 547 99.48 -54.00 -24.40
N VAL A 548 99.84 -53.14 -23.44
CA VAL A 548 98.98 -52.05 -22.99
C VAL A 548 99.63 -50.74 -23.35
N GLU A 549 98.94 -49.94 -24.16
CA GLU A 549 99.43 -48.67 -24.68
C GLU A 549 98.44 -47.55 -24.36
N LEU A 550 98.93 -46.51 -23.67
CA LEU A 550 98.22 -45.24 -23.58
C LEU A 550 98.77 -44.32 -24.66
N ARG A 551 97.91 -43.78 -25.53
CA ARG A 551 98.26 -42.76 -26.52
C ARG A 551 97.47 -41.50 -26.27
N ASN A 552 98.05 -40.34 -26.60
CA ASN A 552 97.33 -39.09 -26.59
C ASN A 552 97.14 -38.54 -28.00
N SER A 553 96.17 -37.63 -28.14
CA SER A 553 95.86 -36.98 -29.43
C SER A 553 97.02 -36.15 -29.99
N ASP A 554 98.01 -35.82 -29.18
CA ASP A 554 99.20 -35.06 -29.58
C ASP A 554 100.33 -35.96 -30.10
N GLY A 555 100.11 -37.28 -30.16
CA GLY A 555 101.00 -38.27 -30.78
C GLY A 555 102.02 -38.92 -29.84
N ALA A 556 101.99 -38.66 -28.54
CA ALA A 556 102.82 -39.36 -27.56
C ALA A 556 102.15 -40.64 -27.05
N CYS A 557 102.95 -41.66 -26.74
CA CYS A 557 102.44 -42.92 -26.19
C CYS A 557 103.32 -43.55 -25.10
N TRP A 558 102.71 -44.32 -24.22
CA TRP A 558 103.33 -45.07 -23.12
C TRP A 558 102.90 -46.51 -23.21
N THR A 559 103.85 -47.43 -23.31
CA THR A 559 103.54 -48.85 -23.53
C THR A 559 104.15 -49.76 -22.48
N THR A 560 103.61 -50.97 -22.41
CA THR A 560 104.19 -52.09 -21.67
C THR A 560 103.76 -53.38 -22.33
N THR A 561 104.75 -54.22 -22.64
CA THR A 561 104.54 -55.61 -23.04
C THR A 561 104.68 -56.54 -21.83
N PHE A 562 103.68 -57.40 -21.62
CA PHE A 562 103.66 -58.43 -20.60
C PHE A 562 103.80 -59.80 -21.27
N SER A 563 104.92 -60.46 -21.04
CA SER A 563 105.17 -61.83 -21.50
C SER A 563 104.37 -62.85 -20.68
N PRO A 564 104.15 -64.08 -21.19
CA PRO A 564 103.39 -65.09 -20.46
C PRO A 564 103.96 -65.42 -19.06
N ALA A 565 105.29 -65.43 -18.91
CA ALA A 565 105.96 -65.67 -17.62
C ALA A 565 105.68 -64.58 -16.55
N GLN A 566 105.17 -63.42 -16.96
CA GLN A 566 104.83 -62.28 -16.09
C GLN A 566 103.35 -62.25 -15.69
N THR A 567 102.54 -63.16 -16.23
CA THR A 567 101.12 -63.29 -15.89
C THR A 567 100.93 -64.07 -14.58
N LYS A 568 100.00 -63.63 -13.72
CA LYS A 568 99.79 -64.17 -12.37
C LYS A 568 98.30 -64.13 -11.99
N LYS A 569 97.68 -65.32 -11.93
CA LYS A 569 96.26 -65.55 -11.58
C LYS A 569 95.31 -65.07 -12.67
N ASN A 570 95.41 -65.71 -13.83
CA ASN A 570 94.42 -65.56 -14.89
C ASN A 570 93.39 -66.68 -14.73
N ASP A 571 92.12 -66.30 -14.80
CA ASP A 571 90.96 -67.19 -14.87
C ASP A 571 89.87 -66.52 -15.74
N ALA A 572 88.75 -67.21 -15.96
CA ALA A 572 87.64 -66.74 -16.79
C ALA A 572 87.05 -65.37 -16.38
N ASP A 573 87.35 -64.86 -15.18
CA ASP A 573 86.83 -63.57 -14.70
C ASP A 573 87.91 -62.51 -14.46
N GLN A 574 89.21 -62.85 -14.55
CA GLN A 574 90.28 -61.89 -14.32
C GLN A 574 91.56 -62.21 -15.08
N PHE A 575 92.21 -61.14 -15.56
CA PHE A 575 93.59 -61.18 -16.03
C PHE A 575 94.45 -60.25 -15.17
N ASN A 576 95.65 -60.70 -14.83
CA ASN A 576 96.58 -59.92 -14.01
C ASN A 576 98.03 -60.21 -14.39
N ALA A 577 98.73 -59.21 -14.88
CA ALA A 577 100.13 -59.30 -15.28
C ALA A 577 101.00 -58.27 -14.56
N LYS A 578 102.26 -58.64 -14.30
CA LYS A 578 103.26 -57.79 -13.66
C LYS A 578 104.62 -57.93 -14.32
N ALA A 579 105.04 -56.88 -15.02
CA ALA A 579 106.40 -56.71 -15.50
C ALA A 579 107.26 -56.03 -14.42
N GLN A 580 108.49 -56.49 -14.20
CA GLN A 580 109.41 -55.97 -13.19
C GLN A 580 110.69 -55.44 -13.78
#